data_AF-A0A850CAX2-F1
#
_entry.id   AF-A0A850CAX2-F1
#
_cell.length_a   1.000
_cell.length_b   1.000
_cell.length_c   1.000
_cell.angle_alpha   90.00
_cell.angle_beta   90.00
_cell.angle_gamma   90.00
#
_symmetry.space_group_name_H-M   'P 1'
#
loop_
_entity.id
_entity.type
_entity.pdbx_description
1 polymer ?
#
loop_
_entity_poly.entity_id
_entity_poly.type
_entity_poly.pdbx_seq_one_letter_code
_entity_poly.pdbx_strand_id
1 'polypeptide(L)'
;MEAAGRAFRDPQDVDDAPRAAYRDRDGRRHESPGAPTLRFDSVEDYRAGRSVAVDPGPGSGLLDVLVCTAATADRTGVLLLDGAPVAAGDGRYQVEVAPGTHRLDVQGADAASAVFTVAAGERVHFTTGQGVAVRHQVDYRTQLYRVRDASDLLPVLGGRAANVSGAGCLIAVVGAIALAFAMVAVPLSDGGTFGAVAGAIGGVGGLVLIGGAAMGITATRSLHKRAKANRLESTRTDGGATAYPSAEDARGKAQGLLVVYDLFLYRLSRADDGTLAYEGTGEALALAHAGRLRTWIDDAEVPCDWAAWHYPLAPGPHRFRVDYDGETSTEFTVDVPAHGDATVLHVPVRVFRVWDGTGFEPLAPQIAHRITKRAKTAVGRAYQNNSDPDDWVPPRIWPPA
;
A
#
# COMPACT_ATOMS: atom_id res chain seq x y z
N MET A 1 -17.44 14.72 18.04
CA MET A 1 -18.51 13.70 18.15
C MET A 1 -17.82 12.45 18.65
N GLU A 2 -17.96 12.15 19.94
CA GLU A 2 -17.29 11.04 20.61
C GLU A 2 -17.68 9.70 19.98
N ALA A 3 -16.67 8.87 19.71
CA ALA A 3 -16.87 7.52 19.20
C ALA A 3 -17.40 6.64 20.34
N ALA A 4 -18.73 6.50 20.42
CA ALA A 4 -19.35 5.47 21.24
C ALA A 4 -18.81 4.09 20.84
N GLY A 5 -18.43 3.29 21.83
CA GLY A 5 -17.60 2.10 21.72
C GLY A 5 -18.02 1.11 20.64
N ARG A 6 -17.11 0.89 19.68
CA ARG A 6 -17.13 -0.27 18.78
C ARG A 6 -16.41 -1.42 19.50
N ALA A 7 -17.11 -2.12 20.38
CA ALA A 7 -16.64 -3.40 20.89
C ALA A 7 -17.05 -4.50 19.89
N PHE A 8 -16.12 -5.37 19.49
CA PHE A 8 -16.48 -6.62 18.83
C PHE A 8 -17.19 -7.49 19.88
N ARG A 9 -18.52 -7.60 19.77
CA ARG A 9 -19.34 -8.46 20.63
C ARG A 9 -19.44 -9.89 20.07
N ASP A 10 -19.12 -10.06 18.78
CA ASP A 10 -19.13 -11.34 18.07
C ASP A 10 -17.96 -11.44 17.06
N PRO A 11 -17.33 -12.62 16.85
CA PRO A 11 -16.42 -12.87 15.72
C PRO A 11 -16.97 -12.50 14.33
N GLN A 12 -18.29 -12.43 14.17
CA GLN A 12 -19.01 -12.01 12.98
C GLN A 12 -19.24 -10.48 12.91
N ASP A 13 -18.89 -9.71 13.94
CA ASP A 13 -18.97 -8.26 13.87
C ASP A 13 -17.99 -7.76 12.78
N VAL A 14 -18.57 -7.32 11.67
CA VAL A 14 -17.86 -6.75 10.54
C VAL A 14 -17.66 -5.27 10.82
N ASP A 15 -16.42 -4.87 11.08
CA ASP A 15 -16.07 -3.46 10.94
C ASP A 15 -16.22 -3.09 9.45
N ASP A 16 -17.25 -2.29 9.17
CA ASP A 16 -17.58 -1.76 7.86
C ASP A 16 -16.55 -0.71 7.39
N ALA A 17 -15.67 -0.26 8.29
CA ALA A 17 -14.56 0.62 7.97
C ALA A 17 -13.38 0.43 8.97
N PRO A 18 -12.43 -0.49 8.72
CA PRO A 18 -11.24 -0.74 9.54
C PRO A 18 -10.21 0.40 9.53
N ARG A 19 -10.66 1.65 9.40
CA ARG A 19 -9.88 2.90 9.34
C ARG A 19 -9.04 3.17 10.59
N ALA A 20 -9.16 2.33 11.60
CA ALA A 20 -8.49 2.48 12.88
C ALA A 20 -7.64 1.23 13.23
N ALA A 21 -7.60 0.20 12.36
CA ALA A 21 -6.55 -0.81 12.50
C ALA A 21 -5.24 -0.05 12.21
N TYR A 22 -4.16 -0.28 12.96
CA TYR A 22 -2.84 0.32 12.67
C TYR A 22 -2.59 1.81 13.02
N ARG A 23 -3.33 2.40 13.96
CA ARG A 23 -3.05 3.78 14.35
C ARG A 23 -2.38 3.90 15.71
N ASP A 24 -1.06 4.02 15.69
CA ASP A 24 -0.36 4.73 16.76
C ASP A 24 -0.73 6.22 16.65
N ARG A 25 -1.19 6.80 17.75
CA ARG A 25 -1.59 8.21 17.78
C ARG A 25 -0.41 9.12 17.45
N ASP A 26 0.79 8.72 17.87
CA ASP A 26 1.96 9.59 17.95
C ASP A 26 3.02 9.28 16.88
N GLY A 27 2.86 8.18 16.14
CA GLY A 27 3.81 7.76 15.10
C GLY A 27 5.23 7.61 15.63
N ARG A 28 5.36 7.15 16.90
CA ARG A 28 6.64 7.16 17.60
C ARG A 28 7.58 6.15 16.94
N ARG A 29 8.86 6.51 16.87
CA ARG A 29 9.91 5.57 16.51
C ARG A 29 10.08 4.57 17.66
N HIS A 30 10.13 3.30 17.31
CA HIS A 30 10.55 2.25 18.22
C HIS A 30 11.62 1.38 17.54
N GLU A 31 12.59 0.93 18.32
CA GLU A 31 13.59 -0.03 17.90
C GLU A 31 13.38 -1.32 18.68
N SER A 32 13.45 -2.45 17.98
CA SER A 32 13.36 -3.74 18.65
C SER A 32 14.61 -3.99 19.49
N PRO A 33 14.46 -4.57 20.70
CA PRO A 33 15.60 -5.10 21.44
C PRO A 33 16.37 -6.11 20.58
N GLY A 34 17.67 -5.88 20.40
CA GLY A 34 18.52 -6.75 19.56
C GLY A 34 18.42 -6.50 18.05
N ALA A 35 17.80 -5.40 17.62
CA ALA A 35 17.84 -4.97 16.22
C ALA A 35 19.29 -4.81 15.72
N PRO A 36 19.55 -5.08 14.41
CA PRO A 36 20.82 -4.74 13.80
C PRO A 36 21.15 -3.25 13.95
N THR A 37 22.43 -2.89 13.79
CA THR A 37 22.86 -1.50 13.78
C THR A 37 22.07 -0.74 12.71
N LEU A 38 21.32 0.28 13.14
CA LEU A 38 20.47 1.03 12.24
C LEU A 38 20.50 2.52 12.54
N ARG A 39 20.24 3.31 11.51
CA ARG A 39 20.00 4.75 11.60
C ARG A 39 18.60 5.06 11.11
N PHE A 40 17.93 5.93 11.85
CA PHE A 40 16.62 6.47 11.48
C PHE A 40 16.69 7.97 11.24
N ASP A 41 16.08 8.43 10.15
CA ASP A 41 15.74 9.84 9.95
C ASP A 41 14.23 9.94 9.66
N SER A 42 13.55 10.93 10.25
CA SER A 42 12.11 11.09 10.06
C SER A 42 11.75 11.37 8.59
N VAL A 43 10.51 11.11 8.18
CA VAL A 43 10.03 11.49 6.83
C VAL A 43 10.19 12.99 6.59
N GLU A 44 10.03 13.82 7.61
CA GLU A 44 10.21 15.27 7.52
C GLU A 44 11.68 15.64 7.28
N ASP A 45 12.61 15.06 8.04
CA ASP A 45 14.04 15.31 7.88
C ASP A 45 14.55 14.83 6.52
N TYR A 46 14.10 13.67 6.07
CA TYR A 46 14.42 13.15 4.76
C TYR A 46 13.90 14.09 3.64
N ARG A 47 12.65 14.56 3.73
CA ARG A 47 12.10 15.55 2.78
C ARG A 47 12.85 16.87 2.77
N ALA A 48 13.33 17.31 3.92
CA ALA A 48 14.11 18.53 4.05
C ALA A 48 15.57 18.37 3.61
N GLY A 49 15.98 17.18 3.15
CA GLY A 49 17.37 16.91 2.76
C GLY A 49 18.36 16.85 3.94
N ARG A 50 17.85 16.68 5.17
CA ARG A 50 18.65 16.58 6.40
C ARG A 50 19.08 15.16 6.74
N SER A 51 18.50 14.16 6.07
CA SER A 51 18.89 12.75 6.24
C SER A 51 20.28 12.48 5.65
N VAL A 52 21.18 11.98 6.48
CA VAL A 52 22.58 11.73 6.10
C VAL A 52 22.74 10.25 5.73
N ALA A 53 23.32 9.98 4.57
CA ALA A 53 23.67 8.63 4.16
C ALA A 53 24.83 8.09 5.01
N VAL A 54 24.74 6.84 5.49
CA VAL A 54 25.80 6.16 6.23
C VAL A 54 26.44 5.07 5.37
N ASP A 55 27.75 5.00 5.26
CA ASP A 55 28.39 3.92 4.51
C ASP A 55 28.23 2.56 5.22
N PRO A 56 28.17 1.44 4.47
CA PRO A 56 28.13 0.11 5.08
C PRO A 56 29.38 -0.14 5.93
N GLY A 57 29.21 -0.71 7.13
CA GLY A 57 30.33 -1.16 7.95
C GLY A 57 31.19 -2.23 7.26
N PRO A 58 32.46 -2.40 7.68
CA PRO A 58 33.36 -3.41 7.11
C PRO A 58 32.76 -4.83 7.17
N GLY A 59 32.62 -5.47 6.01
CA GLY A 59 32.07 -6.83 5.91
C GLY A 59 30.53 -6.91 5.89
N SER A 60 29.83 -5.77 6.00
CA SER A 60 28.36 -5.69 5.97
C SER A 60 27.87 -5.08 4.65
N GLY A 61 26.65 -5.43 4.27
CA GLY A 61 25.85 -4.65 3.33
C GLY A 61 24.96 -3.64 4.07
N LEU A 62 24.23 -2.82 3.31
CA LEU A 62 23.27 -1.86 3.87
C LEU A 62 21.92 -1.93 3.17
N LEU A 63 20.87 -2.10 3.96
CA LEU A 63 19.48 -1.93 3.54
C LEU A 63 19.04 -0.49 3.84
N ASP A 64 18.66 0.25 2.80
CA ASP A 64 18.18 1.63 2.90
C ASP A 64 16.70 1.70 2.52
N VAL A 65 15.81 1.76 3.50
CA VAL A 65 14.37 1.68 3.30
C VAL A 65 13.66 2.92 3.80
N LEU A 66 12.88 3.58 2.93
CA LEU A 66 11.94 4.63 3.34
C LEU A 66 10.55 4.03 3.58
N VAL A 67 10.19 3.88 4.85
CA VAL A 67 8.84 3.50 5.27
C VAL A 67 7.98 4.76 5.34
N CYS A 68 6.88 4.74 4.60
CA CYS A 68 5.87 5.78 4.59
C CYS A 68 4.50 5.11 4.45
N THR A 69 3.74 5.10 5.53
CA THR A 69 2.37 4.61 5.60
C THR A 69 1.38 5.76 5.32
N ALA A 70 0.10 5.44 5.12
CA ALA A 70 -0.92 6.46 4.87
C ALA A 70 -1.31 7.14 6.19
N ALA A 71 -0.87 8.39 6.42
CA ALA A 71 -1.16 9.11 7.67
C ALA A 71 -2.65 9.18 8.12
N THR A 72 -3.59 8.95 7.19
CA THR A 72 -5.04 8.86 7.43
C THR A 72 -5.54 7.47 7.84
N ALA A 73 -4.80 6.41 7.53
CA ALA A 73 -5.17 5.02 7.73
C ALA A 73 -4.20 4.28 8.69
N ASP A 74 -2.91 4.61 8.65
CA ASP A 74 -1.83 3.94 9.37
C ASP A 74 -0.76 4.96 9.70
N ARG A 75 -0.33 5.00 10.97
CA ARG A 75 0.60 6.02 11.46
C ARG A 75 1.93 5.47 11.96
N THR A 76 2.12 4.15 11.93
CA THR A 76 3.37 3.50 12.34
C THR A 76 3.58 2.26 11.48
N GLY A 77 4.37 2.40 10.41
CA GLY A 77 4.88 1.24 9.69
C GLY A 77 5.86 0.44 10.57
N VAL A 78 5.78 -0.88 10.50
CA VAL A 78 6.70 -1.82 11.14
C VAL A 78 7.61 -2.38 10.06
N LEU A 79 8.91 -2.28 10.29
CA LEU A 79 9.95 -2.83 9.44
C LEU A 79 10.38 -4.17 10.01
N LEU A 80 10.28 -5.24 9.21
CA LEU A 80 10.80 -6.55 9.55
C LEU A 80 11.89 -6.95 8.56
N LEU A 81 12.90 -7.64 9.10
CA LEU A 81 13.98 -8.26 8.34
C LEU A 81 14.01 -9.74 8.71
N ASP A 82 13.94 -10.61 7.71
CA ASP A 82 13.93 -12.07 7.86
C ASP A 82 12.86 -12.57 8.84
N GLY A 83 11.70 -11.89 8.85
CA GLY A 83 10.57 -12.18 9.74
C GLY A 83 10.70 -11.61 11.16
N ALA A 84 11.84 -11.00 11.53
CA ALA A 84 12.02 -10.36 12.82
C ALA A 84 11.71 -8.85 12.74
N PRO A 85 10.93 -8.27 13.66
CA PRO A 85 10.75 -6.83 13.72
C PRO A 85 12.08 -6.15 14.05
N VAL A 86 12.50 -5.20 13.22
CA VAL A 86 13.72 -4.42 13.42
C VAL A 86 13.40 -3.08 14.05
N ALA A 87 12.40 -2.39 13.51
CA ALA A 87 12.02 -1.07 13.96
C ALA A 87 10.58 -0.76 13.56
N ALA A 88 10.08 0.35 14.07
CA ALA A 88 8.80 0.90 13.68
C ALA A 88 8.78 2.41 13.72
N GLY A 89 7.83 2.97 12.98
CA GLY A 89 7.73 4.39 12.68
C GLY A 89 7.82 4.66 11.18
N ASP A 90 7.25 5.76 10.76
CA ASP A 90 7.44 6.25 9.39
C ASP A 90 8.75 7.04 9.30
N GLY A 91 9.63 6.64 8.40
CA GLY A 91 10.90 7.31 8.17
C GLY A 91 11.86 6.47 7.34
N ARG A 92 13.06 7.02 7.15
CA ARG A 92 14.14 6.33 6.45
C ARG A 92 14.95 5.54 7.47
N TYR A 93 15.06 4.24 7.21
CA TYR A 93 15.89 3.32 7.95
C TYR A 93 17.09 2.93 7.09
N GLN A 94 18.29 3.05 7.65
CA GLN A 94 19.52 2.53 7.08
C GLN A 94 20.03 1.46 8.02
N VAL A 95 19.83 0.19 7.64
CA VAL A 95 20.05 -1.00 8.48
C VAL A 95 21.25 -1.77 7.96
N GLU A 96 22.24 -2.02 8.81
CA GLU A 96 23.34 -2.92 8.47
C GLU A 96 22.83 -4.37 8.41
N VAL A 97 23.21 -5.05 7.33
CA VAL A 97 22.78 -6.41 7.05
C VAL A 97 23.98 -7.26 6.68
N ALA A 98 23.99 -8.51 7.11
CA ALA A 98 25.03 -9.45 6.69
C ALA A 98 24.98 -9.62 5.16
N PRO A 99 26.10 -9.94 4.49
CA PRO A 99 26.05 -10.31 3.08
C PRO A 99 25.26 -11.61 2.89
N GLY A 100 24.33 -11.64 1.94
CA GLY A 100 23.47 -12.80 1.72
C GLY A 100 22.12 -12.46 1.12
N THR A 101 21.24 -13.45 1.14
CA THR A 101 19.83 -13.30 0.73
C THR A 101 18.98 -13.07 1.96
N HIS A 102 18.18 -12.02 1.91
CA HIS A 102 17.32 -11.55 2.98
C HIS A 102 15.90 -11.31 2.47
N ARG A 103 14.97 -11.23 3.41
CA ARG A 103 13.59 -10.85 3.19
C ARG A 103 13.27 -9.58 3.97
N LEU A 104 12.75 -8.60 3.25
CA LEU A 104 12.19 -7.38 3.80
C LEU A 104 10.67 -7.51 3.85
N ASP A 105 10.07 -7.25 5.00
CA ASP A 105 8.64 -7.03 5.12
C ASP A 105 8.38 -5.64 5.73
N VAL A 106 7.37 -4.94 5.21
CA VAL A 106 6.86 -3.70 5.79
C VAL A 106 5.39 -3.87 6.07
N GLN A 107 4.98 -3.67 7.32
CA GLN A 107 3.60 -3.79 7.78
C GLN A 107 3.08 -2.43 8.21
N GLY A 108 1.99 -1.96 7.58
CA GLY A 108 1.15 -0.85 8.02
C GLY A 108 -0.29 -1.33 7.94
N ALA A 109 -1.23 -0.52 7.42
CA ALA A 109 -2.56 -1.02 7.05
C ALA A 109 -2.47 -2.29 6.22
N ASP A 110 -1.58 -2.30 5.23
CA ASP A 110 -1.26 -3.47 4.43
C ASP A 110 0.13 -3.99 4.80
N ALA A 111 0.41 -5.22 4.42
CA ALA A 111 1.75 -5.78 4.45
C ALA A 111 2.28 -5.92 3.01
N ALA A 112 3.57 -5.65 2.82
CA ALA A 112 4.26 -5.91 1.58
C ALA A 112 5.64 -6.51 1.87
N SER A 113 6.10 -7.39 0.98
CA SER A 113 7.35 -8.12 1.15
C SER A 113 8.19 -8.12 -0.12
N ALA A 114 9.51 -8.26 0.03
CA ALA A 114 10.44 -8.51 -1.06
C ALA A 114 11.66 -9.29 -0.59
N VAL A 115 12.11 -10.22 -1.43
CA VAL A 115 13.41 -10.88 -1.26
C VAL A 115 14.48 -10.04 -1.96
N PHE A 116 15.65 -9.93 -1.34
CA PHE A 116 16.79 -9.24 -1.89
C PHE A 116 18.10 -9.92 -1.53
N THR A 117 19.13 -9.69 -2.34
CA THR A 117 20.50 -10.11 -2.05
C THR A 117 21.35 -8.86 -1.91
N VAL A 118 22.29 -8.87 -0.98
CA VAL A 118 23.23 -7.78 -0.72
C VAL A 118 24.63 -8.34 -0.50
N ALA A 119 25.63 -7.77 -1.15
CA ALA A 119 27.03 -8.07 -0.93
C ALA A 119 27.66 -7.14 0.14
N ALA A 120 28.83 -7.50 0.65
CA ALA A 120 29.61 -6.62 1.52
C ALA A 120 29.96 -5.32 0.78
N GLY A 121 29.73 -4.17 1.42
CA GLY A 121 29.91 -2.85 0.83
C GLY A 121 28.81 -2.44 -0.16
N GLU A 122 27.82 -3.29 -0.43
CA GLU A 122 26.68 -2.95 -1.28
C GLU A 122 25.58 -2.25 -0.47
N ARG A 123 24.87 -1.34 -1.14
CA ARG A 123 23.63 -0.76 -0.64
C ARG A 123 22.46 -1.12 -1.55
N VAL A 124 21.37 -1.59 -0.95
CA VAL A 124 20.09 -1.84 -1.61
C VAL A 124 19.02 -0.91 -1.07
N HIS A 125 18.18 -0.39 -1.97
CA HIS A 125 17.21 0.65 -1.61
C HIS A 125 15.77 0.19 -1.81
N PHE A 126 14.93 0.44 -0.80
CA PHE A 126 13.51 0.15 -0.83
C PHE A 126 12.67 1.33 -0.35
N THR A 127 11.42 1.43 -0.78
CA THR A 127 10.54 2.48 -0.28
C THR A 127 9.09 2.09 -0.41
N THR A 128 8.27 2.56 0.52
CA THR A 128 6.82 2.56 0.38
C THR A 128 6.26 3.94 0.03
N GLY A 129 7.12 4.96 -0.05
CA GLY A 129 6.76 6.37 -0.17
C GLY A 129 6.48 6.90 -1.58
N GLN A 130 6.57 6.07 -2.64
CA GLN A 130 6.45 6.50 -4.06
C GLN A 130 5.12 7.19 -4.43
N GLY A 131 4.10 7.10 -3.59
CA GLY A 131 2.76 7.59 -3.88
C GLY A 131 2.54 9.11 -3.75
N VAL A 132 3.48 10.01 -4.02
CA VAL A 132 3.26 11.45 -3.72
C VAL A 132 2.10 12.07 -4.54
N ALA A 133 1.77 11.54 -5.72
CA ALA A 133 0.55 11.90 -6.46
C ALA A 133 -0.67 10.98 -6.16
N VAL A 134 -0.45 9.90 -5.39
CA VAL A 134 -1.40 8.84 -5.04
C VAL A 134 -1.88 8.96 -3.58
N ARG A 135 -1.24 9.78 -2.74
CA ARG A 135 -1.59 10.03 -1.32
C ARG A 135 -2.98 10.65 -1.10
N HIS A 136 -3.60 11.17 -2.16
CA HIS A 136 -4.98 11.64 -2.15
C HIS A 136 -5.98 10.63 -2.75
N GLN A 137 -5.51 9.47 -3.21
CA GLN A 137 -6.40 8.37 -3.57
C GLN A 137 -6.88 7.70 -2.28
N VAL A 138 -8.19 7.45 -2.23
CA VAL A 138 -8.91 6.87 -1.10
C VAL A 138 -8.44 5.43 -0.78
N ASP A 139 -7.59 4.86 -1.65
CA ASP A 139 -7.14 3.46 -1.63
C ASP A 139 -5.61 3.31 -1.51
N TYR A 140 -4.92 4.21 -0.80
CA TYR A 140 -3.47 4.06 -0.58
C TYR A 140 -3.19 2.76 0.17
N ARG A 141 -2.36 1.90 -0.44
CA ARG A 141 -1.81 0.71 0.18
C ARG A 141 -0.31 0.80 0.37
N THR A 142 0.19 0.23 1.45
CA THR A 142 1.64 0.10 1.68
C THR A 142 2.21 -0.85 0.64
N GLN A 143 2.75 -0.29 -0.45
CA GLN A 143 3.39 -1.05 -1.53
C GLN A 143 4.90 -0.87 -1.45
N LEU A 144 5.65 -1.96 -1.62
CA LEU A 144 7.11 -1.92 -1.57
C LEU A 144 7.70 -1.75 -2.98
N TYR A 145 8.66 -0.83 -3.10
CA TYR A 145 9.36 -0.52 -4.34
C TYR A 145 10.87 -0.68 -4.12
N ARG A 146 11.60 -1.22 -5.10
CA ARG A 146 13.06 -1.22 -5.10
C ARG A 146 13.52 -0.08 -5.98
N VAL A 147 14.27 0.85 -5.40
CA VAL A 147 14.77 2.03 -6.12
C VAL A 147 16.26 1.89 -6.39
N ARG A 148 16.75 2.67 -7.35
CA ARG A 148 18.16 2.60 -7.76
C ARG A 148 19.07 3.22 -6.71
N ASP A 149 18.66 4.37 -6.19
CA ASP A 149 19.43 5.13 -5.21
C ASP A 149 18.53 5.89 -4.24
N ALA A 150 19.17 6.49 -3.23
CA ALA A 150 18.50 7.24 -2.19
C ALA A 150 17.69 8.43 -2.71
N SER A 151 18.00 9.02 -3.87
CA SER A 151 17.25 10.15 -4.43
C SER A 151 15.87 9.75 -4.97
N ASP A 152 15.72 8.47 -5.28
CA ASP A 152 14.47 7.91 -5.75
C ASP A 152 13.57 7.43 -4.60
N LEU A 153 14.01 7.37 -3.34
CA LEU A 153 13.19 6.84 -2.22
C LEU A 153 11.87 7.61 -2.06
N LEU A 154 11.87 8.91 -2.31
CA LEU A 154 10.65 9.73 -2.36
C LEU A 154 10.65 10.58 -3.62
N PRO A 155 9.85 10.25 -4.64
CA PRO A 155 9.76 11.06 -5.86
C PRO A 155 8.98 12.34 -5.56
N VAL A 156 9.65 13.34 -5.02
CA VAL A 156 9.10 14.67 -4.85
C VAL A 156 9.34 15.45 -6.14
N LEU A 157 8.40 16.29 -6.55
CA LEU A 157 8.71 17.34 -7.51
C LEU A 157 9.76 18.25 -6.86
N GLY A 158 11.01 18.11 -7.27
CA GLY A 158 12.11 18.97 -6.85
C GLY A 158 12.40 20.06 -7.87
N GLY A 159 12.89 21.21 -7.40
CA GLY A 159 13.47 22.27 -8.21
C GLY A 159 12.60 22.70 -9.39
N ARG A 160 13.14 22.58 -10.62
CA ARG A 160 12.49 23.05 -11.86
C ARG A 160 11.13 22.41 -12.11
N ALA A 161 10.92 21.14 -11.74
CA ALA A 161 9.67 20.44 -11.98
C ALA A 161 8.54 20.88 -11.03
N ALA A 162 8.85 21.18 -9.77
CA ALA A 162 7.91 21.80 -8.84
C ALA A 162 7.50 23.21 -9.30
N ASN A 163 8.47 24.00 -9.75
CA ASN A 163 8.21 25.35 -10.26
C ASN A 163 7.30 25.32 -11.50
N VAL A 164 7.51 24.36 -12.41
CA VAL A 164 6.65 24.18 -13.60
C VAL A 164 5.24 23.74 -13.20
N SER A 165 5.10 22.81 -12.26
CA SER A 165 3.79 22.37 -11.76
C SER A 165 3.05 23.50 -11.01
N GLY A 166 3.75 24.24 -10.16
CA GLY A 166 3.21 25.37 -9.41
C GLY A 166 2.79 26.53 -10.33
N ALA A 167 3.62 26.88 -11.30
CA ALA A 167 3.29 27.85 -12.34
C ALA A 167 2.08 27.38 -13.16
N GLY A 168 2.04 26.10 -13.56
CA GLY A 168 0.90 25.52 -14.28
C GLY A 168 -0.42 25.62 -13.51
N CYS A 169 -0.39 25.35 -12.20
CA CYS A 169 -1.56 25.49 -11.33
C CYS A 169 -2.01 26.96 -11.21
N LEU A 170 -1.07 27.89 -11.00
CA LEU A 170 -1.38 29.32 -10.92
C LEU A 170 -1.98 29.84 -12.24
N ILE A 171 -1.38 29.46 -13.38
CA ILE A 171 -1.87 29.78 -14.73
C ILE A 171 -3.29 29.23 -14.93
N ALA A 172 -3.55 27.99 -14.48
CA ALA A 172 -4.88 27.38 -14.55
C ALA A 172 -5.92 28.17 -13.73
N VAL A 173 -5.58 28.58 -12.51
CA VAL A 173 -6.48 29.40 -11.67
C VAL A 173 -6.78 30.75 -12.31
N VAL A 174 -5.77 31.43 -12.86
CA VAL A 174 -5.97 32.71 -13.57
C VAL A 174 -6.88 32.52 -14.79
N GLY A 175 -6.68 31.46 -15.57
CA GLY A 175 -7.54 31.12 -16.69
C GLY A 175 -8.98 30.83 -16.28
N ALA A 176 -9.19 30.11 -15.18
CA ALA A 176 -10.51 29.83 -14.62
C ALA A 176 -11.24 31.10 -14.16
N ILE A 177 -10.53 32.02 -13.49
CA ILE A 177 -11.10 33.31 -13.06
C ILE A 177 -11.50 34.15 -14.28
N ALA A 178 -10.66 34.23 -15.31
CA ALA A 178 -10.98 34.95 -16.54
C ALA A 178 -12.19 34.35 -17.29
N LEU A 179 -12.29 33.02 -17.32
CA LEU A 179 -13.43 32.31 -17.90
C LEU A 179 -14.72 32.55 -17.10
N ALA A 180 -14.65 32.48 -15.77
CA ALA A 180 -15.79 32.74 -14.89
C ALA A 180 -16.27 34.21 -15.01
N PHE A 181 -15.33 35.15 -15.07
CA PHE A 181 -15.65 36.56 -15.33
C PHE A 181 -16.38 36.72 -16.67
N ALA A 182 -15.89 36.10 -17.75
CA ALA A 182 -16.54 36.15 -19.06
C ALA A 182 -17.94 35.52 -19.05
N MET A 183 -18.13 34.40 -18.35
CA MET A 183 -19.44 33.74 -18.20
C MET A 183 -20.48 34.62 -17.49
N VAL A 184 -20.05 35.52 -16.60
CA VAL A 184 -20.95 36.47 -15.92
C VAL A 184 -21.11 37.77 -16.71
N ALA A 185 -20.03 38.28 -17.29
CA ALA A 185 -20.01 39.58 -17.96
C ALA A 185 -20.67 39.57 -19.34
N VAL A 186 -20.57 38.48 -20.11
CA VAL A 186 -21.16 38.38 -21.45
C VAL A 186 -22.70 38.43 -21.42
N PRO A 187 -23.40 37.66 -20.56
CA PRO A 187 -24.86 37.74 -20.46
C PRO A 187 -25.39 39.06 -19.91
N LEU A 188 -24.58 39.78 -19.11
CA LEU A 188 -24.94 41.08 -18.54
C LEU A 188 -24.62 42.25 -19.49
N SER A 189 -24.05 41.98 -20.66
CA SER A 189 -23.71 43.00 -21.65
C SER A 189 -24.80 43.12 -22.72
N ASP A 190 -25.18 44.35 -23.06
CA ASP A 190 -26.18 44.64 -24.10
C ASP A 190 -25.65 44.39 -25.55
N GLY A 191 -24.72 43.45 -25.75
CA GLY A 191 -24.24 43.03 -27.06
C GLY A 191 -23.26 43.98 -27.77
N GLY A 192 -22.62 44.90 -27.04
CA GLY A 192 -21.65 45.86 -27.58
C GLY A 192 -20.18 45.43 -27.53
N THR A 193 -19.27 46.38 -27.75
CA THR A 193 -17.80 46.21 -27.65
C THR A 193 -17.37 45.57 -26.32
N PHE A 194 -18.08 45.87 -25.22
CA PHE A 194 -17.83 45.26 -23.92
C PHE A 194 -18.06 43.74 -23.91
N GLY A 195 -19.15 43.26 -24.52
CA GLY A 195 -19.44 41.82 -24.64
C GLY A 195 -18.43 41.09 -25.51
N ALA A 196 -17.97 41.72 -26.60
CA ALA A 196 -16.92 41.17 -27.46
C ALA A 196 -15.56 41.08 -26.72
N VAL A 197 -15.19 42.09 -25.94
CA VAL A 197 -13.96 42.08 -25.12
C VAL A 197 -14.04 41.02 -24.01
N ALA A 198 -15.17 40.93 -23.31
CA ALA A 198 -15.39 39.91 -22.29
C ALA A 198 -15.34 38.49 -22.87
N GLY A 199 -15.92 38.27 -24.06
CA GLY A 199 -15.85 36.99 -24.79
C GLY A 199 -14.41 36.63 -25.20
N ALA A 200 -13.63 37.61 -25.69
CA ALA A 200 -12.22 37.40 -26.03
C ALA A 200 -11.37 37.05 -24.79
N ILE A 201 -11.61 37.74 -23.66
CA ILE A 201 -10.97 37.44 -22.36
C ILE A 201 -11.34 36.02 -21.91
N GLY A 202 -12.60 35.61 -22.07
CA GLY A 202 -13.05 34.24 -21.77
C GLY A 202 -12.38 33.18 -22.64
N GLY A 203 -12.25 33.43 -23.94
CA GLY A 203 -11.57 32.52 -24.87
C GLY A 203 -10.08 32.35 -24.55
N VAL A 204 -9.37 33.46 -24.29
CA VAL A 204 -7.97 33.43 -23.83
C VAL A 204 -7.87 32.73 -22.47
N GLY A 205 -8.78 33.04 -21.54
CA GLY A 205 -8.87 32.40 -20.22
C GLY A 205 -9.03 30.88 -20.31
N GLY A 206 -9.88 30.40 -21.23
CA GLY A 206 -10.07 28.97 -21.52
C GLY A 206 -8.80 28.29 -22.04
N LEU A 207 -8.10 28.92 -23.00
CA LEU A 207 -6.82 28.39 -23.52
C LEU A 207 -5.73 28.36 -22.43
N VAL A 208 -5.65 29.42 -21.63
CA VAL A 208 -4.73 29.54 -20.48
C VAL A 208 -5.02 28.46 -19.43
N LEU A 209 -6.29 28.20 -19.13
CA LEU A 209 -6.72 27.13 -18.24
C LEU A 209 -6.26 25.75 -18.73
N ILE A 210 -6.51 25.44 -20.00
CA ILE A 210 -6.12 24.17 -20.62
C ILE A 210 -4.59 24.01 -20.60
N GLY A 211 -3.85 25.07 -20.97
CA GLY A 211 -2.38 25.06 -20.97
C GLY A 211 -1.79 24.83 -19.57
N GLY A 212 -2.31 25.55 -18.56
CA GLY A 212 -1.92 25.37 -17.16
C GLY A 212 -2.20 23.96 -16.63
N ALA A 213 -3.39 23.44 -16.91
CA ALA A 213 -3.79 22.09 -16.52
C ALA A 213 -2.93 21.00 -17.21
N ALA A 214 -2.63 21.15 -18.50
CA ALA A 214 -1.78 20.22 -19.24
C ALA A 214 -0.34 20.17 -18.66
N MET A 215 0.22 21.32 -18.25
CA MET A 215 1.52 21.38 -17.59
C MET A 215 1.52 20.65 -16.24
N GLY A 216 0.48 20.81 -15.42
CA GLY A 216 0.32 20.06 -14.18
C GLY A 216 0.21 18.54 -14.42
N ILE A 217 -0.67 18.13 -15.34
CA ILE A 217 -0.90 16.72 -15.67
C ILE A 217 0.37 16.05 -16.20
N THR A 218 1.15 16.73 -17.05
CA THR A 218 2.39 16.17 -17.61
C THR A 218 3.47 16.00 -16.55
N ALA A 219 3.61 16.96 -15.63
CA ALA A 219 4.50 16.83 -14.48
C ALA A 219 4.11 15.61 -13.60
N THR A 220 2.83 15.47 -13.27
CA THR A 220 2.32 14.32 -12.49
C THR A 220 2.49 12.99 -13.23
N ARG A 221 2.25 12.94 -14.54
CA ARG A 221 2.48 11.73 -15.37
C ARG A 221 3.95 11.33 -15.39
N SER A 222 4.87 12.30 -15.42
CA SER A 222 6.31 12.02 -15.39
C SER A 222 6.74 11.39 -14.06
N LEU A 223 6.18 11.83 -12.94
CA LEU A 223 6.39 11.22 -11.62
C LEU A 223 5.85 9.79 -11.58
N HIS A 224 4.62 9.57 -12.02
CA HIS A 224 4.05 8.22 -12.10
C HIS A 224 4.87 7.30 -12.99
N LYS A 225 5.41 7.81 -14.10
CA LYS A 225 6.28 7.04 -14.98
C LYS A 225 7.59 6.65 -14.30
N ARG A 226 8.20 7.55 -13.52
CA ARG A 226 9.42 7.26 -12.73
C ARG A 226 9.14 6.25 -11.63
N ALA A 227 8.09 6.46 -10.84
CA ALA A 227 7.66 5.52 -9.80
C ALA A 227 7.39 4.11 -10.38
N LYS A 228 6.71 4.04 -11.54
CA LYS A 228 6.46 2.77 -12.25
C LYS A 228 7.74 2.11 -12.76
N ALA A 229 8.74 2.89 -13.18
CA ALA A 229 10.02 2.36 -13.64
C ALA A 229 10.88 1.75 -12.50
N ASN A 230 10.62 2.16 -11.26
CA ASN A 230 11.26 1.64 -10.05
C ASN A 230 10.36 0.63 -9.30
N ARG A 231 9.32 0.11 -9.96
CA ARG A 231 8.46 -0.92 -9.38
C ARG A 231 9.23 -2.24 -9.35
N LEU A 232 9.10 -2.98 -8.25
CA LEU A 232 9.66 -4.32 -8.15
C LEU A 232 9.16 -5.18 -9.32
N GLU A 233 10.06 -5.95 -9.92
CA GLU A 233 9.67 -6.95 -10.90
C GLU A 233 9.03 -8.13 -10.19
N SER A 234 8.10 -8.80 -10.88
CA SER A 234 7.54 -10.05 -10.38
C SER A 234 8.62 -11.11 -10.32
N THR A 235 8.72 -11.83 -9.21
CA THR A 235 9.72 -12.88 -9.01
C THR A 235 9.08 -14.24 -9.24
N ARG A 236 9.69 -15.08 -10.09
CA ARG A 236 9.23 -16.44 -10.36
C ARG A 236 10.09 -17.43 -9.60
N THR A 237 9.47 -18.38 -8.92
CA THR A 237 10.14 -19.48 -8.22
C THR A 237 10.42 -20.64 -9.15
N ASP A 238 11.31 -21.55 -8.73
CA ASP A 238 11.66 -22.76 -9.51
C ASP A 238 10.44 -23.66 -9.77
N GLY A 239 9.47 -23.68 -8.85
CA GLY A 239 8.19 -24.37 -8.99
C GLY A 239 7.19 -23.66 -9.93
N GLY A 240 7.58 -22.55 -10.54
CA GLY A 240 6.79 -21.82 -11.51
C GLY A 240 5.79 -20.82 -10.94
N ALA A 241 5.62 -20.76 -9.61
CA ALA A 241 4.80 -19.75 -8.94
C ALA A 241 5.43 -18.35 -9.10
N THR A 242 4.61 -17.32 -9.20
CA THR A 242 5.07 -15.94 -9.43
C THR A 242 4.53 -15.01 -8.35
N ALA A 243 5.42 -14.34 -7.64
CA ALA A 243 5.10 -13.28 -6.70
C ALA A 243 5.04 -11.93 -7.43
N TYR A 244 3.91 -11.26 -7.35
CA TYR A 244 3.69 -9.90 -7.83
C TYR A 244 3.67 -8.93 -6.64
N PRO A 245 4.34 -7.77 -6.71
CA PRO A 245 4.35 -6.81 -5.60
C PRO A 245 2.97 -6.30 -5.18
N SER A 246 2.01 -6.28 -6.12
CA SER A 246 0.60 -6.13 -5.80
C SER A 246 -0.29 -6.82 -6.83
N ALA A 247 -1.57 -7.00 -6.52
CA ALA A 247 -2.52 -7.62 -7.42
C ALA A 247 -2.68 -6.84 -8.75
N GLU A 248 -2.51 -5.52 -8.75
CA GLU A 248 -2.54 -4.70 -9.96
C GLU A 248 -1.35 -5.00 -10.89
N ASP A 249 -0.20 -5.46 -10.36
CA ASP A 249 0.94 -5.87 -11.20
C ASP A 249 0.71 -7.16 -11.97
N ALA A 250 -0.17 -8.01 -11.46
CA ALA A 250 -0.59 -9.25 -12.09
C ALA A 250 -1.62 -9.02 -13.22
N ARG A 251 -2.25 -7.83 -13.24
CA ARG A 251 -3.31 -7.51 -14.21
C ARG A 251 -2.83 -7.67 -15.65
N GLY A 252 -3.54 -8.52 -16.40
CA GLY A 252 -3.23 -8.82 -17.79
C GLY A 252 -2.01 -9.73 -18.01
N LYS A 253 -1.35 -10.19 -16.94
CA LYS A 253 -0.22 -11.13 -16.98
C LYS A 253 -0.58 -12.48 -16.39
N ALA A 254 -1.26 -12.49 -15.24
CA ALA A 254 -1.73 -13.70 -14.60
C ALA A 254 -2.97 -14.28 -15.30
N GLN A 255 -3.09 -15.60 -15.30
CA GLN A 255 -4.23 -16.37 -15.80
C GLN A 255 -4.56 -17.48 -14.82
N GLY A 256 -5.82 -17.95 -14.78
CA GLY A 256 -6.23 -18.97 -13.81
C GLY A 256 -6.50 -18.33 -12.46
N LEU A 257 -5.62 -18.53 -11.46
CA LEU A 257 -5.83 -18.07 -10.09
C LEU A 257 -4.70 -17.16 -9.60
N LEU A 258 -5.07 -15.98 -9.10
CA LEU A 258 -4.21 -15.08 -8.34
C LEU A 258 -4.69 -15.05 -6.88
N VAL A 259 -3.80 -15.27 -5.94
CA VAL A 259 -4.08 -15.26 -4.49
C VAL A 259 -3.48 -14.00 -3.89
N VAL A 260 -4.29 -13.24 -3.15
CA VAL A 260 -3.90 -12.02 -2.46
C VAL A 260 -4.09 -12.23 -0.97
N TYR A 261 -2.99 -12.32 -0.24
CA TYR A 261 -3.01 -12.35 1.22
C TYR A 261 -3.06 -10.92 1.73
N ASP A 262 -3.94 -10.64 2.69
CA ASP A 262 -4.10 -9.29 3.26
C ASP A 262 -4.08 -9.41 4.79
N LEU A 263 -3.40 -8.48 5.45
CA LEU A 263 -3.25 -8.49 6.90
C LEU A 263 -4.18 -7.44 7.52
N PHE A 264 -4.84 -7.80 8.61
CA PHE A 264 -5.63 -6.90 9.43
C PHE A 264 -5.20 -7.03 10.90
N LEU A 265 -4.38 -6.11 11.39
CA LEU A 265 -3.89 -6.08 12.76
C LEU A 265 -4.74 -5.14 13.61
N TYR A 266 -5.37 -5.70 14.63
CA TYR A 266 -6.23 -4.98 15.56
C TYR A 266 -5.57 -4.87 16.93
N ARG A 267 -5.61 -3.66 17.51
CA ARG A 267 -5.34 -3.44 18.92
C ARG A 267 -6.63 -3.46 19.71
N LEU A 268 -6.63 -4.24 20.79
CA LEU A 268 -7.71 -4.29 21.77
C LEU A 268 -7.20 -3.77 23.11
N SER A 269 -8.07 -3.23 23.94
CA SER A 269 -7.81 -3.00 25.36
C SER A 269 -8.77 -3.82 26.20
N ARG A 270 -8.34 -4.15 27.42
CA ARG A 270 -9.17 -4.87 28.39
C ARG A 270 -9.75 -3.88 29.39
N ALA A 271 -11.07 -3.81 29.46
CA ALA A 271 -11.76 -3.06 30.50
C ALA A 271 -11.65 -3.76 31.87
N ASP A 272 -11.95 -3.04 32.95
CA ASP A 272 -11.87 -3.56 34.32
C ASP A 272 -12.77 -4.78 34.57
N ASP A 273 -13.85 -4.93 33.80
CA ASP A 273 -14.76 -6.07 33.84
C ASP A 273 -14.28 -7.28 33.00
N GLY A 274 -13.10 -7.16 32.37
CA GLY A 274 -12.50 -8.17 31.51
C GLY A 274 -12.94 -8.11 30.04
N THR A 275 -13.88 -7.23 29.68
CA THR A 275 -14.35 -7.06 28.30
C THR A 275 -13.25 -6.50 27.41
N LEU A 276 -13.10 -7.08 26.22
CA LEU A 276 -12.18 -6.56 25.21
C LEU A 276 -12.87 -5.51 24.34
N ALA A 277 -12.34 -4.30 24.32
CA ALA A 277 -12.80 -3.22 23.47
C ALA A 277 -11.77 -2.93 22.38
N TYR A 278 -12.24 -2.68 21.17
CA TYR A 278 -11.34 -2.25 20.11
C TYR A 278 -10.97 -0.78 20.30
N GLU A 279 -9.68 -0.54 20.46
CA GLU A 279 -9.11 0.80 20.50
C GLU A 279 -8.34 1.01 19.20
N GLY A 280 -9.06 1.45 18.18
CA GLY A 280 -8.46 1.76 16.88
C GLY A 280 -7.49 2.96 16.90
N THR A 281 -7.23 3.58 18.04
CA THR A 281 -6.13 4.54 18.23
C THR A 281 -5.56 4.37 19.63
N GLY A 282 -4.24 4.23 19.77
CA GLY A 282 -3.61 4.23 21.09
C GLY A 282 -2.09 4.24 21.03
N GLU A 283 -1.45 4.53 22.16
CA GLU A 283 0.01 4.46 22.30
C GLU A 283 0.47 2.99 22.40
N ALA A 284 1.67 2.72 21.88
CA ALA A 284 2.43 1.47 21.95
C ALA A 284 2.22 0.39 20.87
N LEU A 285 1.53 0.62 19.74
CA LEU A 285 1.42 -0.38 18.67
C LEU A 285 2.73 -0.71 17.93
N ALA A 286 3.79 0.04 18.16
CA ALA A 286 4.90 0.12 17.23
C ALA A 286 5.59 -1.22 16.93
N LEU A 287 5.68 -2.16 17.87
CA LEU A 287 6.33 -3.46 17.61
C LEU A 287 5.37 -4.66 17.58
N ALA A 288 4.05 -4.40 17.67
CA ALA A 288 3.07 -5.43 17.41
C ALA A 288 3.12 -5.77 15.92
N HIS A 289 3.56 -6.99 15.59
CA HIS A 289 3.67 -7.45 14.22
C HIS A 289 2.89 -8.74 14.02
N ALA A 290 2.58 -9.00 12.76
CA ALA A 290 2.05 -10.28 12.33
C ALA A 290 3.18 -11.29 12.08
N GLY A 291 2.92 -12.53 12.47
CA GLY A 291 3.76 -13.69 12.24
C GLY A 291 3.69 -14.20 10.79
N ARG A 292 4.13 -15.44 10.60
CA ARG A 292 4.38 -16.00 9.27
C ARG A 292 3.16 -16.70 8.67
N LEU A 293 2.99 -16.57 7.36
CA LEU A 293 2.04 -17.35 6.57
C LEU A 293 2.68 -18.61 5.98
N ARG A 294 1.90 -19.69 5.93
CA ARG A 294 2.19 -20.90 5.16
C ARG A 294 0.94 -21.30 4.38
N THR A 295 1.12 -21.77 3.15
CA THR A 295 0.01 -22.23 2.31
C THR A 295 0.35 -23.58 1.71
N TRP A 296 -0.65 -24.46 1.67
CA TRP A 296 -0.61 -25.69 0.90
C TRP A 296 -1.71 -25.66 -0.16
N ILE A 297 -1.38 -26.19 -1.33
CA ILE A 297 -2.31 -26.42 -2.43
C ILE A 297 -2.21 -27.90 -2.79
N ASP A 298 -3.32 -28.63 -2.69
CA ASP A 298 -3.38 -30.08 -2.90
C ASP A 298 -2.27 -30.82 -2.13
N ASP A 299 -2.12 -30.48 -0.84
CA ASP A 299 -1.13 -31.02 0.11
C ASP A 299 0.34 -30.66 -0.15
N ALA A 300 0.65 -29.99 -1.25
CA ALA A 300 1.98 -29.45 -1.50
C ALA A 300 2.13 -28.07 -0.86
N GLU A 301 3.16 -27.87 -0.03
CA GLU A 301 3.49 -26.54 0.48
C GLU A 301 3.97 -25.65 -0.68
N VAL A 302 3.36 -24.48 -0.81
CA VAL A 302 3.69 -23.50 -1.84
C VAL A 302 4.28 -22.24 -1.20
N PRO A 303 5.16 -21.53 -1.91
CA PRO A 303 5.68 -20.26 -1.40
C PRO A 303 4.53 -19.26 -1.28
N CYS A 304 4.42 -18.63 -0.12
CA CYS A 304 3.48 -17.54 0.11
C CYS A 304 4.09 -16.50 1.06
N ASP A 305 3.68 -15.25 0.85
CA ASP A 305 3.94 -14.12 1.71
C ASP A 305 2.88 -13.04 1.44
N TRP A 306 3.14 -11.80 1.84
CA TRP A 306 2.21 -10.68 1.69
C TRP A 306 2.20 -10.10 0.26
N ALA A 307 2.95 -10.67 -0.68
CA ALA A 307 2.81 -10.37 -2.11
C ALA A 307 1.52 -11.01 -2.70
N ALA A 308 1.19 -10.64 -3.93
CA ALA A 308 0.13 -11.30 -4.70
C ALA A 308 0.71 -12.48 -5.48
N TRP A 309 0.24 -13.70 -5.21
CA TRP A 309 0.81 -14.94 -5.73
C TRP A 309 -0.02 -15.53 -6.86
N HIS A 310 0.63 -15.79 -8.00
CA HIS A 310 0.08 -16.61 -9.07
C HIS A 310 0.68 -18.01 -8.99
N TYR A 311 -0.18 -19.03 -8.97
CA TYR A 311 0.23 -20.43 -8.98
C TYR A 311 -0.18 -21.06 -10.32
N PRO A 312 0.68 -21.85 -10.98
CA PRO A 312 0.40 -22.47 -12.28
C PRO A 312 -0.49 -23.72 -12.12
N LEU A 313 -1.70 -23.54 -11.58
CA LEU A 313 -2.66 -24.61 -11.32
C LEU A 313 -3.41 -25.00 -12.61
N ALA A 314 -3.78 -26.28 -12.71
CA ALA A 314 -4.68 -26.74 -13.76
C ALA A 314 -6.09 -26.18 -13.54
N PRO A 315 -6.95 -26.11 -14.57
CA PRO A 315 -8.36 -25.82 -14.35
C PRO A 315 -9.05 -26.95 -13.57
N GLY A 316 -9.90 -26.60 -12.61
CA GLY A 316 -10.62 -27.54 -11.75
C GLY A 316 -10.54 -27.21 -10.26
N PRO A 317 -11.08 -28.07 -9.38
CA PRO A 317 -11.08 -27.86 -7.95
C PRO A 317 -9.68 -28.10 -7.37
N HIS A 318 -9.22 -27.17 -6.54
CA HIS A 318 -7.97 -27.27 -5.78
C HIS A 318 -8.23 -27.04 -4.29
N ARG A 319 -7.63 -27.85 -3.42
CA ARG A 319 -7.73 -27.71 -1.97
C ARG A 319 -6.65 -26.76 -1.47
N PHE A 320 -7.07 -25.69 -0.82
CA PHE A 320 -6.21 -24.75 -0.14
C PHE A 320 -6.22 -25.02 1.36
N ARG A 321 -5.05 -24.97 1.97
CA ARG A 321 -4.87 -24.84 3.42
C ARG A 321 -3.98 -23.65 3.68
N VAL A 322 -4.45 -22.69 4.47
CA VAL A 322 -3.67 -21.51 4.85
C VAL A 322 -3.51 -21.55 6.36
N ASP A 323 -2.26 -21.48 6.80
CA ASP A 323 -1.84 -21.48 8.19
C ASP A 323 -1.15 -20.15 8.51
N TYR A 324 -1.42 -19.66 9.71
CA TYR A 324 -0.75 -18.50 10.27
C TYR A 324 -0.08 -18.92 11.58
N ASP A 325 1.25 -18.81 11.59
CA ASP A 325 2.15 -19.08 12.72
C ASP A 325 1.98 -20.43 13.41
N GLY A 326 1.33 -21.41 12.76
CA GLY A 326 0.98 -22.69 13.36
C GLY A 326 -0.13 -22.62 14.40
N GLU A 327 -0.72 -21.44 14.63
CA GLU A 327 -1.76 -21.19 15.62
C GLU A 327 -3.16 -21.38 15.04
N THR A 328 -3.36 -20.99 13.78
CA THR A 328 -4.67 -21.01 13.12
C THR A 328 -4.51 -21.47 11.69
N SER A 329 -5.30 -22.47 11.31
CA SER A 329 -5.36 -23.00 9.95
C SER A 329 -6.79 -22.96 9.44
N THR A 330 -6.97 -22.65 8.17
CA THR A 330 -8.26 -22.70 7.47
C THR A 330 -8.10 -23.47 6.16
N GLU A 331 -9.03 -24.37 5.89
CA GLU A 331 -9.10 -25.15 4.66
C GLU A 331 -10.32 -24.76 3.84
N PHE A 332 -10.14 -24.67 2.52
CA PHE A 332 -11.22 -24.39 1.59
C PHE A 332 -10.88 -24.91 0.18
N THR A 333 -11.89 -25.02 -0.68
CA THR A 333 -11.70 -25.46 -2.08
C THR A 333 -12.01 -24.32 -3.02
N VAL A 334 -11.17 -24.14 -4.05
CA VAL A 334 -11.37 -23.13 -5.09
C VAL A 334 -11.33 -23.80 -6.46
N ASP A 335 -12.35 -23.54 -7.27
CA ASP A 335 -12.35 -23.93 -8.67
C ASP A 335 -11.55 -22.93 -9.52
N VAL A 336 -10.43 -23.40 -10.05
CA VAL A 336 -9.57 -22.64 -10.96
C VAL A 336 -10.22 -22.61 -12.35
N PRO A 337 -10.44 -21.43 -12.94
CA PRO A 337 -11.16 -21.30 -14.20
C PRO A 337 -10.31 -21.76 -15.40
N ALA A 338 -10.97 -22.34 -16.40
CA ALA A 338 -10.34 -22.72 -17.69
C ALA A 338 -10.25 -21.55 -18.69
N HIS A 339 -10.29 -20.31 -18.22
CA HIS A 339 -10.36 -19.11 -19.06
C HIS A 339 -8.99 -18.44 -19.22
N GLY A 340 -8.77 -17.76 -20.34
CA GLY A 340 -7.58 -16.92 -20.57
C GLY A 340 -7.61 -15.60 -19.78
N ASP A 341 -8.16 -15.62 -18.56
CA ASP A 341 -8.30 -14.53 -17.61
C ASP A 341 -8.05 -15.06 -16.19
N ALA A 342 -7.84 -14.18 -15.20
CA ALA A 342 -7.59 -14.58 -13.82
C ALA A 342 -8.83 -14.40 -12.93
N THR A 343 -9.01 -15.34 -12.00
CA THR A 343 -9.80 -15.18 -10.78
C THR A 343 -8.88 -14.66 -9.69
N VAL A 344 -9.33 -13.68 -8.91
CA VAL A 344 -8.62 -13.16 -7.73
C VAL A 344 -9.28 -13.72 -6.47
N LEU A 345 -8.52 -14.53 -5.75
CA LEU A 345 -8.83 -15.05 -4.43
C LEU A 345 -8.20 -14.13 -3.38
N HIS A 346 -9.02 -13.53 -2.55
CA HIS A 346 -8.59 -12.76 -1.39
C HIS A 346 -8.59 -13.64 -0.15
N VAL A 347 -7.46 -13.68 0.56
CA VAL A 347 -7.27 -14.42 1.81
C VAL A 347 -6.88 -13.43 2.91
N PRO A 348 -7.85 -12.77 3.54
CA PRO A 348 -7.57 -11.87 4.64
C PRO A 348 -7.27 -12.64 5.93
N VAL A 349 -6.31 -12.12 6.70
CA VAL A 349 -5.92 -12.64 8.02
C VAL A 349 -6.08 -11.54 9.05
N ARG A 350 -6.92 -11.77 10.07
CA ARG A 350 -7.05 -10.88 11.23
C ARG A 350 -6.18 -11.36 12.36
N VAL A 351 -5.46 -10.41 12.95
CA VAL A 351 -4.56 -10.64 14.07
C VAL A 351 -4.94 -9.64 15.15
N PHE A 352 -5.19 -10.11 16.36
CA PHE A 352 -5.56 -9.25 17.47
C PHE A 352 -4.45 -9.23 18.52
N ARG A 353 -4.23 -8.04 19.08
CA ARG A 353 -3.22 -7.79 20.13
C ARG A 353 -3.89 -7.00 21.24
N VAL A 354 -4.03 -7.62 22.41
CA VAL A 354 -4.59 -6.96 23.60
C VAL A 354 -3.47 -6.21 24.29
N TRP A 355 -3.65 -4.91 24.45
CA TRP A 355 -2.74 -4.04 25.20
C TRP A 355 -3.11 -4.05 26.69
N ASP A 356 -2.14 -4.37 27.54
CA ASP A 356 -2.32 -4.40 29.01
C ASP A 356 -1.71 -3.19 29.74
N GLY A 357 -1.15 -2.22 28.99
CA GLY A 357 -0.41 -1.08 29.56
C GLY A 357 1.11 -1.23 29.55
N THR A 358 1.61 -2.45 29.39
CA THR A 358 3.04 -2.78 29.43
C THR A 358 3.51 -3.65 28.27
N GLY A 359 2.60 -4.41 27.65
CA GLY A 359 2.89 -5.33 26.55
C GLY A 359 1.64 -5.74 25.78
N PHE A 360 1.84 -6.68 24.86
CA PHE A 360 0.78 -7.24 24.03
C PHE A 360 0.57 -8.72 24.31
N GLU A 361 -0.66 -9.06 24.66
CA GLU A 361 -1.15 -10.43 24.67
C GLU A 361 -1.73 -10.76 23.28
N PRO A 362 -1.23 -11.79 22.58
CA PRO A 362 -1.82 -12.24 21.33
C PRO A 362 -3.14 -12.97 21.56
N LEU A 363 -4.13 -12.75 20.70
CA LEU A 363 -5.28 -13.65 20.57
C LEU A 363 -5.15 -14.49 19.30
N ALA A 364 -5.89 -15.61 19.28
CA ALA A 364 -6.00 -16.48 18.13
C ALA A 364 -6.36 -15.67 16.86
N PRO A 365 -5.53 -15.75 15.82
CA PRO A 365 -5.81 -15.15 14.53
C PRO A 365 -7.08 -15.71 13.88
N GLN A 366 -7.59 -15.02 12.87
CA GLN A 366 -8.68 -15.51 12.04
C GLN A 366 -8.28 -15.45 10.58
N ILE A 367 -8.63 -16.47 9.81
CA ILE A 367 -8.37 -16.54 8.37
C ILE A 367 -9.71 -16.73 7.67
N ALA A 368 -9.97 -15.95 6.63
CA ALA A 368 -11.12 -16.10 5.77
C ALA A 368 -10.69 -16.14 4.30
N HIS A 369 -11.64 -16.37 3.40
CA HIS A 369 -11.39 -16.30 1.97
C HIS A 369 -12.62 -15.79 1.21
N ARG A 370 -12.40 -15.13 0.07
CA ARG A 370 -13.46 -14.80 -0.89
C ARG A 370 -12.90 -14.58 -2.29
N ILE A 371 -13.74 -14.76 -3.30
CA ILE A 371 -13.41 -14.34 -4.67
C ILE A 371 -13.82 -12.88 -4.85
N THR A 372 -12.88 -12.01 -5.20
CA THR A 372 -13.14 -10.58 -5.47
C THR A 372 -13.19 -10.23 -6.94
N LYS A 373 -12.58 -11.08 -7.78
CA LYS A 373 -12.70 -11.02 -9.23
C LYS A 373 -12.89 -12.42 -9.76
N ARG A 374 -13.89 -12.63 -10.60
CA ARG A 374 -14.09 -13.89 -11.35
C ARG A 374 -13.42 -13.79 -12.71
N ALA A 375 -12.80 -14.86 -13.18
CA ALA A 375 -12.30 -14.92 -14.55
C ALA A 375 -13.45 -14.83 -15.55
N LYS A 376 -13.27 -14.06 -16.62
CA LYS A 376 -14.24 -13.86 -17.69
C LYS A 376 -13.80 -14.54 -18.98
N THR A 377 -14.77 -15.02 -19.76
CA THR A 377 -14.53 -15.49 -21.14
C THR A 377 -14.16 -14.32 -22.05
N ALA A 378 -13.63 -14.61 -23.25
CA ALA A 378 -13.34 -13.57 -24.24
C ALA A 378 -14.55 -12.67 -24.55
N VAL A 379 -15.74 -13.27 -24.65
CA VAL A 379 -17.01 -12.55 -24.87
C VAL A 379 -17.41 -11.75 -23.63
N GLY A 380 -17.27 -12.32 -22.43
CA GLY A 380 -17.56 -11.63 -21.17
C GLY A 380 -16.64 -10.43 -20.88
N ARG A 381 -15.44 -10.39 -21.48
CA ARG A 381 -14.56 -9.20 -21.43
C ARG A 381 -15.01 -8.09 -22.37
N ALA A 382 -15.64 -8.43 -23.50
CA ALA A 382 -16.14 -7.46 -24.47
C ALA A 382 -17.44 -6.78 -24.00
N TYR A 383 -18.27 -7.51 -23.24
CA TYR A 383 -19.48 -6.98 -22.61
C TYR A 383 -19.20 -6.60 -21.15
N GLN A 384 -18.74 -5.36 -20.93
CA GLN A 384 -18.68 -4.81 -19.57
C GLN A 384 -20.09 -4.52 -19.05
N ASN A 385 -20.62 -5.41 -18.23
CA ASN A 385 -21.72 -5.06 -17.34
C ASN A 385 -21.09 -4.47 -16.07
N ASN A 386 -21.27 -3.16 -15.84
CA ASN A 386 -20.68 -2.39 -14.73
C ASN A 386 -21.27 -2.72 -13.34
N SER A 387 -22.07 -3.79 -13.23
CA SER A 387 -22.87 -4.10 -12.03
C SER A 387 -22.18 -5.04 -11.04
N ASP A 388 -21.01 -5.60 -11.37
CA ASP A 388 -20.26 -6.50 -10.49
C ASP A 388 -18.87 -5.87 -10.22
N PRO A 389 -18.49 -5.61 -8.96
CA PRO A 389 -17.19 -5.00 -8.64
C PRO A 389 -16.09 -6.02 -8.93
N ASP A 390 -15.61 -6.01 -10.17
CA ASP A 390 -14.52 -6.85 -10.67
C ASP A 390 -13.18 -6.24 -10.25
N ASP A 391 -12.90 -6.33 -8.95
CA ASP A 391 -11.76 -5.66 -8.33
C ASP A 391 -10.55 -6.59 -8.27
N TRP A 392 -9.55 -6.30 -9.12
CA TRP A 392 -8.23 -6.95 -9.07
C TRP A 392 -7.54 -6.75 -7.73
N VAL A 393 -7.77 -5.60 -7.10
CA VAL A 393 -7.28 -5.29 -5.77
C VAL A 393 -8.45 -5.51 -4.81
N PRO A 394 -8.44 -6.59 -3.99
CA PRO A 394 -9.54 -6.90 -3.08
C PRO A 394 -9.89 -5.71 -2.19
N PRO A 395 -11.15 -5.32 -1.97
CA PRO A 395 -11.44 -4.27 -0.98
C PRO A 395 -11.07 -4.75 0.44
N ARG A 396 -10.66 -3.85 1.34
CA ARG A 396 -10.33 -4.18 2.73
C ARG A 396 -11.57 -4.36 3.60
N ILE A 397 -12.39 -5.32 3.22
CA ILE A 397 -13.64 -5.68 3.89
C ILE A 397 -13.53 -7.14 4.28
N TRP A 398 -13.83 -7.44 5.53
CA TRP A 398 -13.85 -8.82 5.98
C TRP A 398 -14.99 -9.59 5.30
N PRO A 399 -14.76 -10.81 4.81
CA PRO A 399 -15.82 -11.64 4.24
C PRO A 399 -16.91 -11.89 5.31
N PRO A 400 -18.20 -11.76 4.97
CA PRO A 400 -19.25 -12.24 5.84
C PRO A 400 -19.09 -13.76 6.05
N ALA A 401 -19.41 -14.23 7.26
CA ALA A 401 -19.26 -15.62 7.66
C ALA A 401 -20.18 -16.58 6.88
#